data_AF-A0A218QHA4-F1
#
_entry.id   AF-A0A218QHA4-F1
#
_cell.length_a   1.000
_cell.length_b   1.000
_cell.length_c   1.000
_cell.angle_alpha   90.00
_cell.angle_beta   90.00
_cell.angle_gamma   90.00
#
_symmetry.space_group_name_H-M   'P 1'
#
loop_
_entity.id
_entity.type
_entity.pdbx_description
1 polymer ?
#
loop_
_entity_poly.entity_id
_entity_poly.type
_entity_poly.pdbx_seq_one_letter_code
_entity_poly.pdbx_strand_id
1 'polypeptide(L)' 'MTPEHSKIKFPLWQYLNQPLFSHDNKLVLNPHRFANIWRIELLKRCWAKECDAKGPQQH' A
#
# COMPACT_ATOMS: atom_id res chain seq x y z
N MET A 1 15.53 15.34 13.22
CA MET A 1 15.42 15.69 11.78
C MET A 1 14.40 14.75 11.18
N THR A 2 13.15 15.22 11.03
CA THR A 2 12.06 14.46 10.44
C THR A 2 12.38 14.19 8.97
N PRO A 3 12.42 12.93 8.50
CA PRO A 3 12.71 12.69 7.09
C PRO A 3 11.58 13.24 6.23
N GLU A 4 11.92 14.34 5.57
CA GLU A 4 11.40 14.87 4.31
C GLU A 4 10.46 13.89 3.59
N HIS A 5 9.18 14.25 3.54
CA HIS A 5 8.19 13.80 2.57
C HIS A 5 8.50 12.44 1.94
N SER A 6 8.09 11.36 2.60
CA SER A 6 7.96 10.04 1.97
C SER A 6 6.97 10.18 0.80
N LYS A 7 7.48 10.62 -0.36
CA LYS A 7 6.78 10.69 -1.63
C LYS A 7 6.61 9.25 -2.07
N ILE A 8 5.67 8.56 -1.44
CA ILE A 8 5.15 7.27 -1.85
C ILE A 8 4.85 7.43 -3.35
N LYS A 9 5.71 6.83 -4.18
CA LYS A 9 5.65 6.99 -5.64
C LYS A 9 4.39 6.33 -6.14
N PHE A 10 3.78 6.94 -7.16
CA PHE A 10 2.57 6.38 -7.75
C PHE A 10 2.86 4.97 -8.30
N PRO A 11 2.07 3.95 -7.90
CA PRO A 11 2.30 2.56 -8.28
C PRO A 11 1.79 2.26 -9.71
N LEU A 12 2.48 2.80 -10.72
CA LEU A 12 2.16 2.61 -12.16
C LEU A 12 1.97 1.14 -12.52
N TRP A 13 2.85 0.26 -12.05
CA TRP A 13 2.77 -1.17 -12.35
C TRP A 13 1.51 -1.82 -11.77
N GLN A 14 1.14 -1.48 -10.53
CA GLN A 14 -0.05 -2.06 -9.90
C GLN A 14 -1.34 -1.49 -10.48
N TYR A 15 -1.31 -0.25 -10.97
CA TYR A 15 -2.40 0.35 -11.72
C TYR A 15 -2.61 -0.36 -13.07
N LEU A 16 -1.52 -0.61 -13.81
CA LEU A 16 -1.61 -1.32 -15.09
C LEU A 16 -2.00 -2.81 -14.92
N ASN A 17 -1.59 -3.43 -13.81
CA ASN A 17 -1.90 -4.82 -13.51
C ASN A 17 -3.19 -4.99 -12.68
N GLN A 18 -4.10 -4.02 -12.71
CA GLN A 18 -5.39 -4.17 -12.03
C GLN A 18 -6.15 -5.38 -12.59
N PRO A 19 -6.76 -6.21 -11.74
CA PRO A 19 -7.56 -7.33 -12.20
C PRO A 19 -8.80 -6.79 -12.93
N LEU A 20 -8.85 -7.00 -14.24
CA LEU A 20 -9.87 -6.40 -15.10
C LEU A 20 -11.25 -7.08 -14.97
N PHE A 21 -11.31 -8.29 -14.38
CA PHE A 21 -12.50 -9.15 -14.36
C PHE A 21 -12.76 -9.83 -13.01
N SER A 22 -12.24 -9.30 -11.91
CA SER A 22 -12.52 -9.87 -10.59
C SER A 22 -13.88 -9.39 -10.07
N HIS A 23 -14.76 -10.33 -9.70
CA HIS A 23 -16.03 -10.02 -9.06
C HIS A 23 -15.82 -9.23 -7.74
N ASP A 24 -14.75 -9.54 -7.02
CA ASP A 24 -14.45 -8.94 -5.72
C ASP A 24 -13.69 -7.61 -5.80
N ASN A 25 -13.00 -7.35 -6.91
CA ASN A 25 -12.18 -6.14 -7.07
C ASN A 25 -12.75 -5.24 -8.16
N LYS A 26 -13.29 -4.09 -7.75
CA LYS A 26 -13.76 -3.05 -8.67
C LYS A 26 -12.58 -2.46 -9.43
N LEU A 27 -12.64 -2.52 -10.75
CA LEU A 27 -11.73 -1.79 -11.64
C LEU A 27 -11.80 -0.29 -11.31
N VAL A 28 -10.65 0.34 -11.04
CA VAL A 28 -10.56 1.78 -10.77
C VAL A 28 -9.81 2.46 -11.91
N LEU A 29 -10.55 3.04 -12.86
CA LEU A 29 -10.02 3.75 -14.03
C LEU A 29 -9.49 5.16 -13.74
N ASN A 30 -9.78 5.70 -12.55
CA ASN A 30 -9.29 7.01 -12.16
C ASN A 30 -7.94 6.84 -11.42
N PRO A 31 -6.82 7.34 -11.97
CA PRO A 31 -5.49 7.12 -11.39
C PRO A 31 -5.32 7.79 -10.03
N HIS A 32 -5.93 8.96 -9.80
CA HIS A 32 -5.90 9.62 -8.49
C HIS A 32 -6.64 8.80 -7.43
N ARG A 33 -7.79 8.23 -7.80
CA ARG A 33 -8.57 7.37 -6.91
C ARG A 33 -7.81 6.08 -6.58
N PHE A 34 -7.17 5.47 -7.57
CA PHE A 34 -6.33 4.29 -7.36
C PHE A 34 -5.17 4.59 -6.43
N ALA A 35 -4.46 5.71 -6.62
CA ALA A 35 -3.34 6.13 -5.78
C ALA A 35 -3.74 6.20 -4.30
N ASN A 36 -4.89 6.80 -4.00
CA ASN A 36 -5.40 6.93 -2.65
C ASN A 36 -5.75 5.58 -2.02
N ILE A 37 -6.47 4.73 -2.75
CA ILE A 37 -6.83 3.38 -2.30
C ILE A 37 -5.57 2.57 -2.01
N TRP A 38 -4.63 2.56 -2.96
CA TRP A 38 -3.39 1.83 -2.83
C TRP A 38 -2.55 2.31 -1.64
N ARG A 39 -2.48 3.62 -1.40
CA ARG A 39 -1.76 4.18 -0.25
C ARG A 39 -2.37 3.72 1.07
N ILE A 40 -3.70 3.67 1.16
CA ILE A 40 -4.41 3.17 2.34
C ILE A 40 -4.12 1.68 2.55
N GLU A 41 -4.18 0.87 1.49
CA GLU A 41 -3.85 -0.56 1.59
C GLU A 41 -2.40 -0.80 2.00
N LEU A 42 -1.46 -0.01 1.46
CA LEU A 42 -0.07 -0.08 1.85
C LEU A 42 0.10 0.20 3.33
N LEU A 43 -0.55 1.27 3.84
CA LEU A 43 -0.53 1.60 5.26
C LEU A 43 -1.14 0.48 6.11
N LYS A 44 -2.26 -0.12 5.67
CA LYS A 44 -2.87 -1.28 6.36
C LYS A 44 -1.92 -2.47 6.42
N ARG A 45 -1.20 -2.77 5.33
CA ARG A 45 -0.20 -3.85 5.30
C ARG A 45 0.97 -3.55 6.22
N CYS A 46 1.49 -2.32 6.20
CA CYS A 46 2.54 -1.90 7.13
C CYS A 46 2.06 -1.94 8.59
N TRP A 47 0.80 -1.59 8.85
CA TRP A 47 0.20 -1.61 10.17
C TRP A 47 -0.03 -3.04 10.68
N ALA A 48 -0.49 -3.94 9.81
CA ALA A 48 -0.68 -5.35 10.12
C ALA A 48 0.64 -6.13 10.25
N LYS A 49 1.73 -5.59 9.68
CA LYS A 49 3.06 -6.12 9.89
C LYS A 49 3.50 -5.69 11.30
N GLU A 50 3.32 -6.57 12.28
CA GLU A 50 3.94 -6.40 13.59
C GLU A 50 5.44 -6.19 13.36
N CYS A 51 6.02 -5.14 13.97
CA CYS A 51 7.43 -4.83 13.81
C CYS A 51 8.28 -6.04 14.22
N ASP A 52 8.81 -6.78 13.23
CA ASP A 52 9.86 -7.80 13.42
C ASP A 52 11.12 -7.22 14.11
N ALA A 53 11.20 -5.89 14.24
CA ALA A 53 12.21 -5.19 15.02
C ALA A 53 12.04 -5.32 16.54
N LYS A 54 10.95 -5.93 17.04
CA LYS A 54 10.94 -6.48 18.40
C LYS A 54 11.85 -7.71 18.37
N GLY A 55 13.14 -7.50 18.67
CA GLY A 55 14.08 -8.59 18.89
C GLY A 55 13.49 -9.61 19.87
N PRO A 56 13.89 -10.89 19.81
CA PRO A 56 13.30 -11.93 20.64
C PRO A 56 13.29 -11.44 22.10
N GLN A 57 12.08 -11.30 22.67
CA GLN A 57 11.92 -11.07 24.10
C GLN A 57 12.52 -12.28 24.80
N GLN A 58 13.78 -12.15 25.20
CA GLN A 58 14.46 -13.09 26.09
C GLN A 58 13.75 -12.95 27.44
N HIS A 59 13.04 -14.02 27.81
CA HIS A 59 12.39 -14.20 29.11
C HIS A 59 13.40 -14.73 30.12
#